data_AF-A0A8C6Y6H6-F1
#
_entry.id   AF-A0A8C6Y6H6-F1
#
_cell.length_a   1.000
_cell.length_b   1.000
_cell.length_c   1.000
_cell.angle_alpha   90.00
_cell.angle_beta   90.00
_cell.angle_gamma   90.00
#
_symmetry.space_group_name_H-M   'P 1'
#
loop_
_entity.id
_entity.type
_entity.pdbx_description
1 polymer ?
#
loop_
_entity_poly.entity_id
_entity_poly.type
_entity_poly.pdbx_seq_one_letter_code
_entity_poly.pdbx_strand_id
1 'polypeptide(L)'
;MILTSMQYVVWESEYLRHAQAAALGGGGAYMVEQLFGSGQFEAVPAQTVLPPATSAVVSECAYRAFLKVPQAGEPKANFSNIRQATAGSAGIDLITQAAVEFKFPLEVKIVPSQYKGPLPSGLVGLILPRSSAHKQGCFVVPGVIDSDYTGTLMIQVWVILPQLLPQYSSIAQLLLIPYDIPSPGIGERGNAGFGSTSPSVGKGTKSGTVFVLGT
;
A
#
# COMPACT_ATOMS: atom_id res chain seq x y z
N MET A 1 11.16 3.80 -22.56
CA MET A 1 9.97 4.26 -21.82
C MET A 1 10.40 4.51 -20.39
N ILE A 2 10.10 5.67 -19.80
CA ILE A 2 10.42 5.96 -18.39
C ILE A 2 9.17 5.62 -17.58
N LEU A 3 9.32 4.76 -16.56
CA LEU A 3 8.22 4.41 -15.65
C LEU A 3 7.95 5.59 -14.70
N THR A 4 6.67 5.88 -14.41
CA THR A 4 6.32 6.73 -13.26
C THR A 4 6.67 6.02 -11.95
N SER A 5 6.74 6.76 -10.84
CA SER A 5 7.03 6.19 -9.51
C SER A 5 6.11 5.01 -9.15
N MET A 6 4.82 5.07 -9.51
CA MET A 6 3.88 3.96 -9.25
C MET A 6 4.03 2.81 -10.24
N GLN A 7 4.27 3.12 -11.51
CA GLN A 7 4.58 2.10 -12.50
C GLN A 7 5.86 1.34 -12.14
N TYR A 8 6.84 2.04 -11.55
CA TYR A 8 8.05 1.44 -11.02
C TYR A 8 7.74 0.53 -9.82
N VAL A 9 6.96 0.95 -8.84
CA VAL A 9 6.57 0.09 -7.69
C VAL A 9 5.83 -1.17 -8.15
N VAL A 10 4.89 -1.03 -9.09
CA VAL A 10 4.19 -2.19 -9.67
C VAL A 10 5.18 -3.08 -10.43
N TRP A 11 6.01 -2.50 -11.28
CA TRP A 11 7.03 -3.25 -12.03
C TRP A 11 7.99 -3.99 -11.11
N GLU A 12 8.48 -3.33 -10.06
CA GLU A 12 9.43 -3.85 -9.08
C GLU A 12 8.83 -5.02 -8.29
N SER A 13 7.58 -4.90 -7.83
CA SER A 13 6.85 -5.99 -7.17
C SER A 13 6.63 -7.19 -8.10
N GLU A 14 6.21 -6.95 -9.35
CA GLU A 14 6.01 -8.02 -10.35
C GLU A 14 7.34 -8.67 -10.73
N TYR A 15 8.40 -7.88 -10.83
CA TYR A 15 9.74 -8.36 -11.16
C TYR A 15 10.30 -9.25 -10.07
N LEU A 16 10.17 -8.84 -8.81
CA LEU A 16 10.57 -9.65 -7.65
C LEU A 16 9.81 -10.98 -7.64
N ARG A 17 8.50 -10.96 -7.92
CA ARG A 17 7.69 -12.18 -7.97
C ARG A 17 8.12 -13.13 -9.08
N HIS A 18 8.44 -12.61 -10.25
CA HIS A 18 8.94 -13.43 -11.36
C HIS A 18 10.34 -13.99 -11.07
N ALA A 19 11.23 -13.20 -10.45
CA ALA A 19 12.54 -13.65 -10.03
C ALA A 19 12.45 -14.78 -8.97
N GLN A 20 11.56 -14.66 -7.98
CA GLN A 20 11.29 -15.70 -7.00
C GLN A 20 10.78 -17.00 -7.66
N ALA A 21 9.80 -16.88 -8.55
CA ALA A 21 9.26 -18.04 -9.27
C ALA A 21 10.32 -18.72 -10.16
N ALA A 22 11.19 -17.95 -10.82
CA ALA A 22 12.27 -18.48 -11.64
C ALA A 22 13.36 -19.17 -10.81
N ALA A 23 13.71 -18.63 -9.64
CA ALA A 23 14.64 -19.27 -8.72
C ALA A 23 14.11 -20.61 -8.17
N LEU A 24 12.81 -20.65 -7.81
CA LEU A 24 12.13 -21.86 -7.35
C LEU A 24 12.04 -22.92 -8.46
N GLY A 25 11.65 -22.51 -9.67
CA GLY A 25 11.51 -23.41 -10.82
C GLY A 25 12.86 -23.89 -11.41
N GLY A 26 13.94 -23.15 -11.17
CA GLY A 26 15.29 -23.46 -11.66
C GLY A 26 16.04 -24.52 -10.85
N GLY A 27 15.44 -25.11 -9.80
CA GLY A 27 16.06 -26.19 -9.02
C GLY A 27 17.39 -25.82 -8.35
N GLY A 28 17.55 -24.55 -7.97
CA GLY A 28 18.79 -24.04 -7.37
C GLY A 28 19.83 -23.50 -8.36
N ALA A 29 19.53 -23.49 -9.66
CA ALA A 29 20.41 -22.91 -10.69
C ALA A 29 20.58 -21.38 -10.57
N TYR A 30 19.64 -20.70 -9.90
CA TYR A 30 19.64 -19.24 -9.76
C TYR A 30 19.20 -18.84 -8.36
N MET A 31 19.82 -17.80 -7.80
CA MET A 31 19.39 -17.15 -6.57
C MET A 31 18.47 -15.97 -6.87
N VAL A 32 17.50 -15.70 -5.99
CA VAL A 32 16.58 -14.55 -6.17
C VAL A 32 17.35 -13.24 -6.22
N GLU A 33 18.33 -13.07 -5.33
CA GLU A 33 19.20 -11.89 -5.26
C GLU A 33 20.00 -11.69 -6.56
N GLN A 34 20.45 -12.79 -7.17
CA GLN A 34 21.17 -12.78 -8.44
C GLN A 34 20.26 -12.38 -9.62
N LEU A 35 19.01 -12.85 -9.62
CA LEU A 35 18.04 -12.51 -10.67
C LEU A 35 17.48 -11.10 -10.51
N PHE A 36 17.20 -10.67 -9.28
CA PHE A 36 16.63 -9.36 -9.00
C PHE A 36 17.68 -8.25 -8.98
N GLY A 37 18.96 -8.58 -8.75
CA GLY A 37 20.05 -7.61 -8.65
C GLY A 37 20.09 -6.93 -7.27
N SER A 38 19.95 -7.71 -6.20
CA SER A 38 20.00 -7.23 -4.81
C SER A 38 21.13 -7.89 -4.02
N GLY A 39 21.41 -7.37 -2.82
CA GLY A 39 22.45 -7.92 -1.95
C GLY A 39 23.83 -7.81 -2.61
N GLN A 40 24.52 -8.95 -2.74
CA GLN A 40 25.86 -8.98 -3.36
C GLN A 40 25.86 -8.64 -4.87
N PHE A 41 24.67 -8.62 -5.50
CA PHE A 41 24.50 -8.33 -6.92
C PHE A 41 23.92 -6.93 -7.18
N GLU A 42 23.83 -6.07 -6.17
CA GLU A 42 23.32 -4.69 -6.32
C GLU A 42 24.26 -3.83 -7.18
N ALA A 43 25.57 -4.04 -7.06
CA ALA A 43 26.56 -3.31 -7.83
C ALA A 43 26.65 -3.83 -9.28
N VAL A 44 26.66 -2.91 -10.26
CA VAL A 44 26.77 -3.24 -11.70
C VAL A 44 27.93 -4.20 -12.02
N PRO A 45 29.14 -4.05 -11.45
CA PRO A 45 30.24 -4.99 -11.70
C PRO A 45 29.95 -6.43 -11.26
N ALA A 46 29.10 -6.65 -10.26
CA ALA A 46 28.71 -8.00 -9.84
C ALA A 46 27.70 -8.63 -10.81
N GLN A 47 26.94 -7.81 -11.54
CA GLN A 47 25.95 -8.27 -12.52
C GLN A 47 26.58 -8.62 -13.88
N THR A 48 27.72 -7.99 -14.24
CA THR A 48 28.40 -8.22 -15.53
C THR A 48 29.11 -9.57 -15.62
N VAL A 49 29.39 -10.21 -14.48
CA VAL A 49 30.08 -11.52 -14.40
C VAL A 49 29.08 -12.68 -14.44
N LEU A 50 27.77 -12.39 -14.48
CA LEU A 50 26.74 -13.43 -14.46
C LEU A 50 26.71 -14.26 -15.76
N PRO A 51 26.45 -15.57 -15.67
CA PRO A 51 26.35 -16.42 -16.87
C PRO A 51 25.26 -15.92 -17.84
N PRO A 52 25.44 -16.05 -19.17
CA PRO A 52 24.45 -15.62 -20.17
C PRO A 52 23.05 -16.23 -19.98
N ALA A 53 22.99 -17.46 -19.46
CA ALA A 53 21.73 -18.12 -19.12
C ALA A 53 20.96 -17.36 -18.02
N THR A 54 21.66 -16.72 -17.08
CA THR A 54 21.07 -15.86 -16.04
C THR A 54 20.50 -14.60 -16.67
N SER A 55 21.21 -13.96 -17.59
CA SER A 55 20.76 -12.74 -18.27
C SER A 55 19.48 -12.96 -19.07
N ALA A 56 19.30 -14.15 -19.66
CA ALA A 56 18.05 -14.52 -20.34
C ALA A 56 16.86 -14.61 -19.37
N VAL A 57 17.06 -15.23 -18.20
CA VAL A 57 16.03 -15.34 -17.16
C VAL A 57 15.70 -13.97 -16.56
N VAL A 58 16.72 -13.14 -16.30
CA VAL A 58 16.59 -11.74 -15.85
C VAL A 58 15.72 -10.94 -16.83
N SER A 59 16.06 -11.02 -18.12
CA SER A 59 15.34 -10.30 -19.18
C SER A 59 13.89 -10.76 -19.30
N GLU A 60 13.64 -12.07 -19.20
CA GLU A 60 12.29 -12.62 -19.22
C GLU A 60 11.47 -12.18 -18.00
N CYS A 61 12.06 -12.19 -16.80
CA CYS A 61 11.39 -11.73 -15.59
C CYS A 61 11.04 -10.24 -15.68
N ALA A 62 11.99 -9.41 -16.12
CA ALA A 62 11.80 -7.98 -16.31
C ALA A 62 10.75 -7.66 -17.37
N TYR A 63 10.74 -8.42 -18.47
CA TYR A 63 9.77 -8.29 -19.55
C TYR A 63 8.35 -8.67 -19.08
N ARG A 64 8.20 -9.78 -18.37
CA ARG A 64 6.90 -10.20 -17.80
C ARG A 64 6.37 -9.18 -16.80
N ALA A 65 7.23 -8.66 -15.94
CA ALA A 65 6.89 -7.58 -15.01
C ALA A 65 6.43 -6.33 -15.77
N PHE A 66 7.10 -5.99 -16.87
CA PHE A 66 6.74 -4.86 -17.71
C PHE A 66 5.36 -5.02 -18.36
N LEU A 67 4.98 -6.23 -18.79
CA LEU A 67 3.64 -6.51 -19.33
C LEU A 67 2.52 -6.32 -18.30
N LYS A 68 2.84 -6.35 -17.00
CA LYS A 68 1.90 -6.12 -15.90
C LYS A 68 1.79 -4.65 -15.52
N VAL A 69 2.69 -3.80 -16.01
CA VAL A 69 2.59 -2.35 -15.82
C VAL A 69 1.41 -1.83 -16.63
N PRO A 70 0.43 -1.17 -15.99
CA PRO A 70 -0.71 -0.62 -16.70
C PRO A 70 -0.24 0.46 -17.68
N GLN A 71 -0.57 0.29 -18.97
CA GLN A 71 -0.36 1.33 -19.98
C GLN A 71 -1.34 2.48 -19.72
N ALA A 72 -0.86 3.71 -19.85
CA ALA A 72 -1.69 4.89 -19.70
C ALA A 72 -2.74 4.94 -20.84
N GLY A 73 -4.00 4.65 -20.50
CA GLY A 73 -5.16 4.92 -21.37
C GLY A 73 -6.00 3.69 -21.75
N GLU A 74 -6.99 3.36 -20.92
CA GLU A 74 -8.43 3.18 -21.22
C GLU A 74 -9.12 2.56 -19.99
N PRO A 75 -10.37 2.96 -19.64
CA PRO A 75 -10.82 2.94 -18.26
C PRO A 75 -11.64 1.70 -17.91
N LYS A 76 -11.13 0.85 -17.01
CA LYS A 76 -11.97 0.01 -16.13
C LYS A 76 -11.34 -0.04 -14.73
N ALA A 77 -12.19 0.15 -13.72
CA ALA A 77 -11.82 0.34 -12.31
C ALA A 77 -10.93 -0.80 -11.77
N ASN A 78 -9.64 -0.49 -11.64
CA ASN A 78 -8.60 -1.20 -10.88
C ASN A 78 -7.50 -0.16 -10.58
N PHE A 79 -6.59 -0.43 -9.65
CA PHE A 79 -5.46 0.46 -9.27
C PHE A 79 -4.53 0.87 -10.45
N SER A 80 -4.83 0.47 -11.67
CA SER A 80 -4.17 0.90 -12.90
C SER A 80 -4.35 2.39 -13.24
N ASN A 81 -5.41 3.05 -12.75
CA ASN A 81 -5.69 4.47 -13.00
C ASN A 81 -5.43 5.35 -11.76
N ILE A 82 -4.28 5.15 -11.14
CA ILE A 82 -3.83 5.95 -10.00
C ILE A 82 -3.55 7.39 -10.44
N ARG A 83 -4.34 8.34 -9.92
CA ARG A 83 -4.04 9.77 -10.03
C ARG A 83 -3.15 10.19 -8.88
N GLN A 84 -1.86 10.37 -9.19
CA GLN A 84 -0.95 11.14 -8.36
C GLN A 84 -1.07 12.62 -8.70
N ALA A 85 -0.92 13.50 -7.71
CA ALA A 85 -0.96 14.94 -7.94
C ALA A 85 0.24 15.42 -8.79
N THR A 86 1.40 14.79 -8.63
CA THR A 86 2.64 15.04 -9.40
C THR A 86 3.43 13.74 -9.55
N ALA A 87 4.41 13.70 -10.46
CA ALA A 87 5.29 12.54 -10.64
C ALA A 87 6.07 12.12 -9.38
N GLY A 88 6.29 13.06 -8.45
CA GLY A 88 6.95 12.83 -7.16
C GLY A 88 6.00 12.66 -5.97
N SER A 89 4.68 12.61 -6.18
CA SER A 89 3.72 12.46 -5.07
C SER A 89 3.75 11.05 -4.52
N ALA A 90 4.02 10.88 -3.22
CA ALA A 90 4.02 9.56 -2.58
C ALA A 90 2.61 8.96 -2.45
N GLY A 91 1.57 9.80 -2.33
CA GLY A 91 0.19 9.38 -2.11
C GLY A 91 -0.70 9.43 -3.34
N ILE A 92 -1.63 8.49 -3.40
CA ILE A 92 -2.73 8.42 -4.38
C ILE A 92 -3.93 9.14 -3.77
N ASP A 93 -4.45 10.16 -4.44
CA ASP A 93 -5.61 10.89 -3.92
C ASP A 93 -6.86 9.99 -3.84
N LEU A 94 -7.47 9.93 -2.65
CA LEU A 94 -8.75 9.27 -2.40
C LEU A 94 -9.88 10.30 -2.46
N ILE A 95 -10.82 10.05 -3.37
CA ILE A 95 -11.81 10.99 -3.84
C ILE A 95 -13.21 10.50 -3.46
N THR A 96 -14.01 11.37 -2.85
CA THR A 96 -15.41 11.07 -2.50
C THR A 96 -16.25 10.82 -3.75
N GLN A 97 -17.07 9.76 -3.74
CA GLN A 97 -17.93 9.39 -4.87
C GLN A 97 -19.29 10.09 -4.87
N ALA A 98 -19.67 10.69 -3.74
CA ALA A 98 -20.89 11.47 -3.57
C ALA A 98 -20.61 12.66 -2.65
N ALA A 99 -21.52 13.64 -2.66
CA ALA A 99 -21.49 14.70 -1.66
C ALA A 99 -21.76 14.11 -0.26
N VAL A 100 -21.01 14.57 0.74
CA VAL A 100 -21.13 14.10 2.12
C VAL A 100 -21.48 15.29 3.01
N GLU A 101 -22.72 15.29 3.48
CA GLU A 101 -23.22 16.32 4.39
C GLU A 101 -22.92 15.92 5.85
N PHE A 102 -22.30 16.80 6.63
CA PHE A 102 -22.15 16.67 8.08
C PHE A 102 -23.08 17.68 8.75
N LYS A 103 -24.05 17.19 9.52
CA LYS A 103 -25.13 17.97 10.14
C LYS A 103 -24.77 18.44 11.54
N PHE A 104 -23.87 17.74 12.22
CA PHE A 104 -23.51 18.02 13.61
C PHE A 104 -22.01 18.28 13.79
N PRO A 105 -21.61 19.14 14.74
CA PRO A 105 -20.22 19.22 15.17
C PRO A 105 -19.68 17.86 15.60
N LEU A 106 -18.43 17.55 15.24
CA LEU A 106 -17.75 16.29 15.57
C LEU A 106 -18.41 15.03 15.01
N GLU A 107 -19.34 15.16 14.04
CA GLU A 107 -19.95 14.01 13.39
C GLU A 107 -18.90 13.20 12.62
N VAL A 108 -18.87 11.89 12.86
CA VAL A 108 -17.99 10.94 12.17
C VAL A 108 -18.78 10.25 11.07
N LYS A 109 -18.22 10.21 9.86
CA LYS A 109 -18.77 9.47 8.72
C LYS A 109 -17.72 8.56 8.10
N ILE A 110 -18.20 7.44 7.57
CA ILE A 110 -17.41 6.53 6.77
C ILE A 110 -17.81 6.77 5.31
N VAL A 111 -16.85 7.23 4.50
CA VAL A 111 -17.07 7.65 3.12
C VAL A 111 -16.37 6.69 2.17
N PRO A 112 -17.07 6.09 1.20
CA PRO A 112 -16.42 5.22 0.21
C PRO A 112 -15.54 6.05 -0.73
N SER A 113 -14.34 5.54 -1.02
CA SER A 113 -13.46 6.08 -2.06
C SER A 113 -13.79 5.51 -3.45
N GLN A 114 -13.05 5.94 -4.47
CA GLN A 114 -13.10 5.39 -5.83
C GLN A 114 -12.39 4.05 -6.00
N TYR A 115 -11.66 3.58 -5.00
CA TYR A 115 -10.83 2.38 -5.12
C TYR A 115 -11.40 1.21 -4.32
N LYS A 116 -11.19 0.01 -4.86
CA LYS A 116 -11.54 -1.27 -4.27
C LYS A 116 -10.31 -2.15 -4.31
N GLY A 117 -10.07 -2.89 -3.23
CA GLY A 117 -9.00 -3.89 -3.20
C GLY A 117 -9.29 -5.08 -4.13
N PRO A 118 -8.38 -6.08 -4.18
CA PRO A 118 -7.17 -6.23 -3.37
C PRO A 118 -6.04 -5.29 -3.81
N LEU A 119 -5.10 -5.01 -2.91
CA LEU A 119 -3.84 -4.34 -3.26
C LEU A 119 -2.88 -5.37 -3.89
N PRO A 120 -1.84 -4.94 -4.63
CA PRO A 120 -0.77 -5.84 -5.03
C PRO A 120 -0.17 -6.56 -3.83
N SER A 121 0.14 -7.85 -4.00
CA SER A 121 0.73 -8.67 -2.94
C SER A 121 2.08 -8.09 -2.47
N GLY A 122 2.32 -8.14 -1.16
CA GLY A 122 3.52 -7.56 -0.53
C GLY A 122 3.45 -6.06 -0.27
N LEU A 123 2.29 -5.43 -0.51
CA LEU A 123 2.05 -4.01 -0.19
C LEU A 123 0.98 -3.86 0.90
N VAL A 124 1.19 -2.88 1.77
CA VAL A 124 0.17 -2.37 2.70
C VAL A 124 -0.24 -0.97 2.27
N GLY A 125 -1.54 -0.69 2.35
CA GLY A 125 -2.09 0.63 2.07
C GLY A 125 -2.24 1.44 3.34
N LEU A 126 -1.67 2.64 3.42
CA LEU A 126 -1.93 3.61 4.48
C LEU A 126 -2.84 4.71 3.98
N ILE A 127 -4.04 4.82 4.54
CA ILE A 127 -4.93 5.96 4.34
C ILE A 127 -4.48 7.07 5.28
N LEU A 128 -4.04 8.20 4.72
CA LEU A 128 -3.57 9.37 5.46
C LEU A 128 -4.35 10.63 5.03
N PRO A 129 -4.51 11.63 5.90
CA PRO A 129 -5.09 12.91 5.51
C PRO A 129 -4.23 13.62 4.46
N ARG A 130 -4.87 14.38 3.57
CA ARG A 130 -4.16 15.39 2.76
C ARG A 130 -3.88 16.61 3.63
N SER A 131 -2.75 17.28 3.40
CA SER A 131 -2.40 18.51 4.13
C SER A 131 -3.47 19.60 3.97
N SER A 132 -4.17 19.64 2.82
CA SER A 132 -5.27 20.55 2.55
C SER A 132 -6.54 20.27 3.35
N ALA A 133 -6.78 19.02 3.79
CA ALA A 133 -8.02 18.64 4.48
C ALA A 133 -8.16 19.37 5.83
N HIS A 134 -7.06 19.47 6.58
CA HIS A 134 -7.01 20.16 7.87
C HIS A 134 -7.39 21.64 7.76
N LYS A 135 -7.05 22.30 6.65
CA LYS A 135 -7.42 23.71 6.41
C LYS A 135 -8.93 23.90 6.24
N GLN A 136 -9.65 22.84 5.91
CA GLN A 136 -11.10 22.82 5.71
C GLN A 136 -11.85 22.29 6.94
N GLY A 137 -11.20 22.17 8.10
CA GLY A 137 -11.83 21.63 9.31
C GLY A 137 -12.28 20.17 9.17
N CYS A 138 -11.68 19.45 8.21
CA CYS A 138 -11.97 18.06 7.88
C CYS A 138 -10.79 17.18 8.30
N PHE A 139 -11.05 16.18 9.12
CA PHE A 139 -10.04 15.32 9.72
C PHE A 139 -10.27 13.88 9.29
N VAL A 140 -9.21 13.25 8.80
CA VAL A 140 -9.23 11.84 8.38
C VAL A 140 -8.56 11.02 9.46
N VAL A 141 -9.21 9.95 9.90
CA VAL A 141 -8.60 8.96 10.80
C VAL A 141 -7.68 8.07 9.97
N PRO A 142 -6.38 7.97 10.30
CA PRO A 142 -5.47 7.08 9.59
C PRO A 142 -5.96 5.63 9.61
N GLY A 143 -5.80 4.93 8.49
CA GLY A 143 -6.23 3.55 8.33
C GLY A 143 -5.18 2.69 7.65
N VAL A 144 -5.21 1.40 7.92
CA VAL A 144 -4.38 0.37 7.28
C VAL A 144 -5.28 -0.49 6.40
N ILE A 145 -4.85 -0.73 5.17
CA ILE A 145 -5.52 -1.58 4.19
C ILE A 145 -4.60 -2.76 3.89
N ASP A 146 -5.03 -3.94 4.30
CA ASP A 146 -4.32 -5.19 4.04
C ASP A 146 -4.38 -5.54 2.54
N SER A 147 -3.36 -6.26 2.05
CA SER A 147 -3.26 -6.60 0.64
C SER A 147 -4.42 -7.48 0.14
N ASP A 148 -4.96 -8.33 1.00
CA ASP A 148 -6.04 -9.27 0.69
C ASP A 148 -7.45 -8.68 0.94
N TYR A 149 -7.56 -7.44 1.41
CA TYR A 149 -8.85 -6.78 1.57
C TYR A 149 -9.50 -6.56 0.20
N THR A 150 -10.63 -7.21 -0.08
CA THR A 150 -11.33 -7.12 -1.37
C THR A 150 -12.44 -6.06 -1.42
N GLY A 151 -12.66 -5.33 -0.32
CA GLY A 151 -13.73 -4.35 -0.21
C GLY A 151 -13.37 -2.99 -0.81
N THR A 152 -14.36 -2.10 -0.83
CA THR A 152 -14.13 -0.68 -1.15
C THR A 152 -13.29 -0.05 -0.05
N LEU A 153 -12.31 0.76 -0.42
CA LEU A 153 -11.49 1.48 0.55
C LEU A 153 -12.35 2.59 1.16
N MET A 154 -12.54 2.52 2.47
CA MET A 154 -13.38 3.44 3.22
C MET A 154 -12.51 4.50 3.91
N ILE A 155 -12.95 5.76 3.86
CA ILE A 155 -12.29 6.89 4.51
C ILE A 155 -13.13 7.28 5.72
N GLN A 156 -12.58 7.16 6.92
CA GLN A 156 -13.23 7.66 8.12
C GLN A 156 -12.89 9.13 8.31
N VAL A 157 -13.93 9.97 8.35
CA VAL A 157 -13.82 11.42 8.33
C VAL A 157 -14.65 11.99 9.46
N TRP A 158 -14.14 13.02 10.12
CA TRP A 158 -14.91 13.84 11.05
C TRP A 158 -14.63 15.32 10.85
N VAL A 159 -15.55 16.15 11.31
CA VAL A 159 -15.51 17.61 11.09
C VAL A 159 -15.70 18.36 12.41
N ILE A 160 -15.06 19.52 12.57
CA ILE A 160 -15.26 20.32 13.80
C ILE A 160 -16.66 20.96 13.80
N LEU A 161 -17.09 21.50 12.66
CA LEU A 161 -18.39 22.17 12.49
C LEU A 161 -19.18 21.52 11.35
N PRO A 162 -20.52 21.62 11.34
CA PRO A 162 -21.35 21.16 10.23
C PRO A 162 -20.87 21.74 8.90
N GLN A 163 -20.71 20.87 7.90
CA GLN A 163 -20.25 21.27 6.58
C GLN A 163 -20.65 20.26 5.50
N LEU A 164 -20.61 20.69 4.25
CA LEU A 164 -20.79 19.84 3.08
C LEU A 164 -19.44 19.59 2.43
N LEU A 165 -19.03 18.32 2.31
CA LEU A 165 -17.97 17.94 1.40
C LEU A 165 -18.58 17.70 0.01
N PRO A 166 -18.21 18.49 -1.02
CA PRO A 166 -18.68 18.25 -2.38
C PRO A 166 -18.33 16.85 -2.88
N GLN A 167 -19.08 16.38 -3.86
CA GLN A 167 -18.68 15.20 -4.64
C GLN A 167 -17.31 15.46 -5.27
N TYR A 168 -16.50 14.41 -5.36
CA TYR A 168 -15.13 14.47 -5.85
C TYR A 168 -14.14 15.29 -5.01
N SER A 169 -14.43 15.46 -3.72
CA SER A 169 -13.48 16.02 -2.77
C SER A 169 -12.34 15.04 -2.52
N SER A 170 -11.10 15.52 -2.70
CA SER A 170 -9.88 14.79 -2.36
C SER A 170 -9.42 15.19 -0.96
N ILE A 171 -9.77 14.38 0.04
CA ILE A 171 -9.55 14.66 1.48
C ILE A 171 -8.52 13.73 2.13
N ALA A 172 -8.31 12.56 1.55
CA ALA A 172 -7.36 11.56 2.01
C ALA A 172 -6.47 11.12 0.84
N GLN A 173 -5.37 10.45 1.16
CA GLN A 173 -4.46 9.86 0.21
C GLN A 173 -4.07 8.45 0.67
N LEU A 174 -3.85 7.55 -0.28
CA LEU A 174 -3.35 6.20 -0.05
C LEU A 174 -1.86 6.15 -0.34
N LEU A 175 -1.05 5.83 0.65
CA LEU A 175 0.35 5.43 0.47
C LEU A 175 0.41 3.91 0.33
N LEU A 176 1.08 3.42 -0.71
CA LEU A 176 1.40 2.00 -0.83
C LEU A 176 2.84 1.80 -0.35
N ILE A 177 3.01 0.94 0.64
CA ILE A 177 4.32 0.67 1.26
C ILE A 177 4.60 -0.82 1.16
N PRO A 178 5.78 -1.23 0.67
CA PRO A 178 6.22 -2.62 0.78
C PRO A 178 6.25 -3.04 2.25
N TYR A 179 5.71 -4.21 2.56
CA TYR A 179 5.82 -4.79 3.89
C TYR A 179 6.35 -6.21 3.79
N ASP A 180 7.32 -6.52 4.65
CA ASP A 180 7.79 -7.88 4.82
C ASP A 180 7.03 -8.46 6.00
N ILE A 181 6.32 -9.57 5.79
CA ILE A 181 5.73 -10.33 6.91
C ILE A 181 6.89 -11.17 7.45
N PRO A 182 7.49 -10.84 8.61
CA PRO A 182 8.38 -11.80 9.24
C PRO A 182 7.57 -13.08 9.43
N SER A 183 8.10 -14.21 8.93
CA SER A 183 7.51 -15.55 9.08
C SER A 183 6.84 -15.68 10.45
N PRO A 184 5.60 -16.20 10.57
CA PRO A 184 4.88 -16.22 11.83
C PRO A 184 5.76 -16.88 12.89
N GLY A 185 6.40 -16.06 13.72
CA GLY A 185 7.20 -16.53 14.83
C GLY A 185 6.26 -17.25 15.77
N ILE A 186 6.67 -18.43 16.25
CA ILE A 186 6.00 -19.13 17.35
C ILE A 186 6.25 -18.28 18.60
N GLY A 187 5.50 -17.19 18.73
CA GLY A 187 5.68 -16.21 19.78
C GLY A 187 4.35 -15.51 20.00
N GLU A 188 3.68 -15.88 21.09
CA GLU A 188 2.51 -15.16 21.55
C GLU A 188 2.91 -13.71 21.83
N ARG A 189 2.38 -12.78 21.04
CA ARG A 189 2.37 -11.38 21.41
C ARG A 189 1.49 -11.28 22.66
N GLY A 190 2.10 -11.36 23.83
CA GLY A 190 1.42 -11.12 25.10
C GLY A 190 0.73 -9.75 25.09
N ASN A 191 -0.20 -9.54 26.04
CA ASN A 191 -1.13 -8.39 26.10
C ASN A 191 -0.49 -6.99 26.32
N ALA A 192 0.79 -6.78 26.04
CA ALA A 192 1.48 -5.51 26.24
C ALA A 192 1.51 -4.66 24.96
N GLY A 193 0.65 -3.65 24.89
CA GLY A 193 0.75 -2.51 23.99
C GLY A 193 0.76 -1.21 24.80
N PHE A 194 1.51 -0.20 24.32
CA PHE A 194 1.70 1.13 24.92
C PHE A 194 2.55 1.19 26.21
N GLY A 195 3.87 1.32 26.05
CA GLY A 195 4.72 2.10 27.00
C GLY A 195 4.92 1.55 28.42
N SER A 196 5.21 0.26 28.60
CA SER A 196 5.52 -0.29 29.94
C SER A 196 7.02 -0.34 30.23
N THR A 197 7.61 0.82 30.55
CA THR A 197 8.72 0.90 31.50
C THR A 197 8.27 1.72 32.71
N SER A 198 8.26 1.03 33.86
CA SER A 198 8.14 1.53 35.25
C SER A 198 6.75 1.53 35.92
N PRO A 199 6.70 1.33 37.27
CA PRO A 199 5.88 0.27 37.85
C PRO A 199 4.69 0.73 38.70
N SER A 200 3.64 -0.12 38.73
CA SER A 200 2.66 -0.32 39.83
C SER A 200 1.70 0.87 40.09
N VAL A 201 0.40 0.78 40.38
CA VAL A 201 -0.54 -0.23 40.89
C VAL A 201 -1.94 0.24 40.43
N GLY A 202 -2.85 -0.66 40.04
CA GLY A 202 -4.29 -0.34 39.99
C GLY A 202 -5.08 -1.11 38.94
N LYS A 203 -5.88 -2.07 39.42
CA LYS A 203 -6.79 -2.94 38.63
C LYS A 203 -7.82 -2.16 37.81
N GLY A 204 -8.04 -2.62 36.57
CA GLY A 204 -9.21 -2.27 35.77
C GLY A 204 -9.18 -2.94 34.40
N THR A 205 -9.84 -4.09 34.26
CA THR A 205 -10.08 -4.81 33.00
C THR A 205 -10.71 -3.92 31.93
N LYS A 206 -10.03 -3.73 30.79
CA LYS A 206 -10.67 -3.38 29.50
C LYS A 206 -9.99 -4.11 28.35
N SER A 207 -10.76 -4.97 27.70
CA SER A 207 -10.45 -5.61 26.42
C SER A 207 -10.31 -4.54 25.34
N GLY A 208 -9.12 -4.39 24.76
CA GLY A 208 -8.85 -3.48 23.64
C GLY A 208 -9.14 -4.18 22.32
N THR A 209 -10.31 -3.92 21.74
CA THR A 209 -10.66 -4.34 20.38
C THR A 209 -10.00 -3.39 19.38
N VAL A 210 -9.10 -3.89 18.54
CA VAL A 210 -8.64 -3.20 17.32
C VAL A 210 -9.67 -3.49 16.24
N PHE A 211 -10.32 -2.45 15.73
CA PHE A 211 -11.44 -2.57 14.80
C PHE A 211 -10.95 -2.90 13.38
N VAL A 212 -11.25 -4.12 12.94
CA VAL A 212 -11.36 -4.49 11.52
C VAL A 212 -12.85 -4.41 11.19
N LEU A 213 -13.27 -3.49 10.31
CA LEU A 213 -14.64 -3.44 9.82
C LEU A 213 -14.72 -4.20 8.49
N GLY A 214 -15.10 -5.48 8.56
CA GLY A 214 -15.69 -6.23 7.46
C GLY A 214 -17.04 -6.76 7.92
N THR A 215 -18.11 -6.35 7.25
CA THR A 215 -19.39 -7.08 7.26
C THR A 215 -19.31 -8.28 6.34
#